data_AF-A0A167VYZ5-F1
#
_entry.id   AF-A0A167VYZ5-F1
#
_cell.length_a   1.000
_cell.length_b   1.000
_cell.length_c   1.000
_cell.angle_alpha   90.00
_cell.angle_beta   90.00
_cell.angle_gamma   90.00
#
_symmetry.space_group_name_H-M   'P 1'
#
loop_
_entity.id
_entity.type
_entity.pdbx_description
1 polymer ?
#
loop_
_entity_poly.entity_id
_entity_poly.type
_entity_poly.pdbx_seq_one_letter_code
_entity_poly.pdbx_strand_id
1 'polypeptide(L)'
;MYEVCMTSMVEDADLVPACSILEGLCSMKAWESIVRVLYYQGPSRPAGLSNQRSIEKAIRKNVAPLWRELHQNLTRQAFVVQARYDVLKDRDFGSEPTQPPLDTNATPGILRWTDFPDPPHGKPLLTQRKIVELWEQRSLPSILEDNHHRFKGEVIEETYRFFRDEVEFCLCKQYIFNRIQRFAPLEQREGFLSLPATHLPAWDSLTPVDVQGRWILQVKTHVLQDNKPDEIRKAQDVLMALRNELDGVFDFRPIDRKVYDTRVAMRQQAVHTLPQKVTVGKN
;
A
#
# COMPACT_ATOMS: atom_id res chain seq x y z
N MET A 1 7.49 12.07 1.66
CA MET A 1 8.01 11.68 0.33
C MET A 1 6.88 11.70 -0.68
N TYR A 2 7.17 11.97 -1.94
CA TYR A 2 6.18 12.11 -3.00
C TYR A 2 6.54 11.18 -4.16
N GLU A 3 5.64 10.27 -4.52
CA GLU A 3 5.81 9.26 -5.55
C GLU A 3 5.18 9.77 -6.86
N VAL A 4 5.91 9.68 -7.96
CA VAL A 4 5.39 9.85 -9.32
C VAL A 4 5.62 8.54 -10.05
N CYS A 5 4.60 7.97 -10.68
CA CYS A 5 4.72 6.69 -11.36
C CYS A 5 3.86 6.59 -12.62
N MET A 6 4.27 5.69 -13.50
CA MET A 6 3.51 5.23 -14.66
C MET A 6 3.33 3.72 -14.58
N THR A 7 2.20 3.22 -15.10
CA THR A 7 1.80 1.82 -14.95
C THR A 7 1.62 1.16 -16.31
N SER A 8 2.08 -0.08 -16.44
CA SER A 8 1.82 -0.96 -17.58
C SER A 8 1.43 -2.35 -17.06
N MET A 9 0.80 -3.15 -17.92
CA MET A 9 0.46 -4.54 -17.64
C MET A 9 1.36 -5.44 -18.49
N VAL A 10 1.88 -6.49 -17.88
CA VAL A 10 2.73 -7.50 -18.54
C VAL A 10 2.04 -8.85 -18.38
N GLU A 11 1.81 -9.56 -19.47
CA GLU A 11 1.22 -10.89 -19.44
C GLU A 11 2.18 -11.89 -18.77
N ASP A 12 1.64 -12.94 -18.15
CA ASP A 12 2.47 -13.89 -17.41
C ASP A 12 3.53 -14.58 -18.29
N ALA A 13 3.16 -14.89 -19.54
CA ALA A 13 4.07 -15.46 -20.53
C ALA A 13 5.24 -14.53 -20.89
N ASP A 14 5.06 -13.21 -20.72
CA ASP A 14 6.04 -12.19 -21.09
C ASP A 14 6.89 -11.72 -19.90
N LEU A 15 6.71 -12.30 -18.70
CA LEU A 15 7.49 -11.95 -17.51
C LEU A 15 9.00 -12.08 -17.74
N VAL A 16 9.45 -13.22 -18.27
CA VAL A 16 10.89 -13.49 -18.47
C VAL A 16 11.50 -12.54 -19.53
N PRO A 17 10.87 -12.33 -20.70
CA PRO A 17 11.27 -11.26 -21.62
C PRO A 17 11.31 -9.87 -20.97
N ALA A 18 10.26 -9.48 -20.24
CA ALA A 18 10.20 -8.18 -19.57
C ALA A 18 11.34 -7.99 -18.57
N CYS A 19 11.61 -8.99 -17.73
CA CYS A 19 12.76 -8.99 -16.83
C CYS A 19 14.07 -8.87 -17.60
N SER A 20 14.27 -9.64 -18.67
CA SER A 20 15.51 -9.60 -19.47
C SER A 20 15.77 -8.21 -20.08
N ILE A 21 14.72 -7.54 -20.56
CA ILE A 21 14.81 -6.17 -21.07
C ILE A 21 15.18 -5.20 -19.95
N LEU A 22 14.52 -5.28 -18.80
CA LEU A 22 14.82 -4.44 -17.64
C LEU A 22 16.22 -4.69 -17.08
N GLU A 23 16.71 -5.93 -17.11
CA GLU A 23 18.08 -6.28 -16.73
C GLU A 23 19.10 -5.61 -17.65
N GLY A 24 18.85 -5.64 -18.97
CA GLY A 24 19.69 -4.94 -19.95
C GLY A 24 19.65 -3.42 -19.77
N LEU A 25 18.45 -2.87 -19.58
CA LEU A 25 18.22 -1.43 -19.40
C LEU A 25 18.88 -0.89 -18.12
N CYS A 26 18.73 -1.61 -17.01
CA CYS A 26 19.21 -1.20 -15.69
C CYS A 26 20.63 -1.70 -15.39
N SER A 27 21.21 -2.53 -16.26
CA SER A 27 22.52 -3.17 -16.07
C SER A 27 22.63 -3.91 -14.73
N MET A 28 21.54 -4.53 -14.28
CA MET A 28 21.48 -5.28 -13.02
C MET A 28 20.53 -6.45 -13.12
N LYS A 29 20.73 -7.47 -12.27
CA LYS A 29 19.78 -8.57 -12.12
C LYS A 29 18.56 -8.14 -11.31
N ALA A 30 17.44 -8.81 -11.56
CA ALA A 30 16.22 -8.57 -10.82
C ALA A 30 16.43 -8.84 -9.31
N TRP A 31 16.03 -7.89 -8.48
CA TRP A 31 15.88 -8.14 -7.05
C TRP A 31 14.49 -8.74 -6.79
N GLU A 32 14.42 -10.05 -6.62
CA GLU A 32 13.20 -10.75 -6.21
C GLU A 32 12.94 -10.56 -4.71
N SER A 33 11.71 -10.20 -4.36
CA SER A 33 11.26 -10.13 -2.97
C SER A 33 9.80 -10.56 -2.87
N ILE A 34 9.45 -11.14 -1.73
CA ILE A 34 8.09 -11.56 -1.43
C ILE A 34 7.70 -10.91 -0.12
N VAL A 35 6.56 -10.25 -0.13
CA VAL A 35 6.11 -9.43 0.97
C VAL A 35 4.71 -9.88 1.38
N ARG A 36 4.54 -10.19 2.65
CA ARG A 36 3.22 -10.32 3.25
C ARG A 36 2.71 -8.93 3.61
N VAL A 37 1.57 -8.54 3.04
CA VAL A 37 0.96 -7.22 3.25
C VAL A 37 -0.31 -7.39 4.06
N LEU A 38 -0.36 -6.78 5.24
CA LEU A 38 -1.52 -6.72 6.12
C LEU A 38 -2.19 -5.35 6.00
N TYR A 39 -3.49 -5.32 5.72
CA TYR A 39 -4.27 -4.09 5.60
C TYR A 39 -5.05 -3.79 6.88
N TYR A 40 -4.91 -2.56 7.36
CA TYR A 40 -5.58 -2.07 8.56
C TYR A 40 -6.41 -0.83 8.23
N GLN A 41 -7.72 -0.92 8.43
CA GLN A 41 -8.63 0.21 8.28
C GLN A 41 -8.57 1.11 9.50
N GLY A 42 -8.32 2.40 9.30
CA GLY A 42 -8.41 3.40 10.35
C GLY A 42 -9.81 3.52 10.99
N PRO A 43 -9.88 4.16 12.16
CA PRO A 43 -11.13 4.38 12.89
C PRO A 43 -12.10 5.27 12.10
N SER A 44 -13.40 5.16 12.38
CA SER A 44 -14.44 5.98 11.73
C SER A 44 -14.31 7.47 12.04
N ARG A 45 -13.76 7.80 13.21
CA ARG A 45 -13.36 9.15 13.60
C ARG A 45 -11.84 9.22 13.53
N PRO A 46 -11.27 10.00 12.60
CA PRO A 46 -9.83 10.19 12.49
C PRO A 46 -9.26 10.72 13.83
N ALA A 47 -8.19 10.09 14.32
CA ALA A 47 -7.57 10.43 15.61
C ALA A 47 -6.03 10.34 15.58
N GLY A 48 -5.44 10.11 14.39
CA GLY A 48 -4.01 9.90 14.26
C GLY A 48 -3.52 8.63 14.95
N LEU A 49 -2.21 8.63 15.24
CA LEU A 49 -1.55 7.63 16.08
C LEU A 49 -1.19 8.28 17.42
N SER A 50 -2.18 8.49 18.28
CA SER A 50 -2.02 9.20 19.56
C SER A 50 -1.53 8.29 20.67
N ASN A 51 -1.87 7.01 20.64
CA ASN A 51 -1.37 6.01 21.57
C ASN A 51 0.01 5.51 21.11
N GLN A 52 1.03 5.82 21.89
CA GLN A 52 2.43 5.46 21.59
C GLN A 52 2.95 4.32 22.46
N ARG A 53 2.08 3.63 23.22
CA ARG A 53 2.49 2.57 24.17
C ARG A 53 3.31 1.46 23.51
N SER A 54 2.88 1.03 22.32
CA SER A 54 3.52 -0.05 21.57
C SER A 54 4.64 0.42 20.63
N ILE A 55 4.88 1.74 20.54
CA ILE A 55 5.98 2.30 19.74
C ILE A 55 7.27 2.20 20.56
N GLU A 56 8.33 1.71 19.92
CA GLU A 56 9.65 1.65 20.55
C GLU A 56 10.11 3.04 21.00
N LYS A 57 10.50 3.17 22.27
CA LYS A 57 10.89 4.46 22.86
C LYS A 57 12.14 5.07 22.20
N ALA A 58 13.03 4.24 21.68
CA ALA A 58 14.28 4.65 21.03
C ALA A 58 14.08 4.90 19.52
N ILE A 59 13.15 5.80 19.17
CA ILE A 59 12.92 6.16 17.76
C ILE A 59 14.19 6.81 17.20
N ARG A 60 14.76 6.22 16.15
CA ARG A 60 15.91 6.79 15.45
C ARG A 60 15.57 8.22 14.98
N LYS A 61 16.55 9.14 15.07
CA LYS A 61 16.33 10.58 14.80
C LYS A 61 15.74 10.87 13.41
N ASN A 62 16.04 10.04 12.42
CA ASN A 62 15.53 10.15 11.05
C ASN A 62 14.07 9.65 10.88
N VAL A 63 13.55 8.83 11.79
CA VAL A 63 12.20 8.24 11.69
C VAL A 63 11.15 9.07 12.45
N ALA A 64 11.55 9.79 13.51
CA ALA A 64 10.63 10.61 14.30
C ALA A 64 9.84 11.66 13.48
N PRO A 65 10.41 12.35 12.46
CA PRO A 65 9.63 13.22 11.58
C PRO A 65 8.55 12.48 10.79
N LEU A 66 8.84 11.26 10.32
CA LEU A 66 7.90 10.43 9.56
C LEU A 66 6.72 9.96 10.42
N TRP A 67 6.99 9.60 11.69
CA TRP A 67 5.92 9.31 12.66
C TRP A 67 4.99 10.51 12.87
N ARG A 68 5.55 11.71 12.99
CA ARG A 68 4.77 12.96 13.14
C ARG A 68 3.94 13.25 11.89
N GLU A 69 4.53 13.10 10.71
CA GLU A 69 3.85 13.28 9.43
C GLU A 69 2.70 12.28 9.27
N LEU A 70 2.94 10.99 9.53
CA LEU A 70 1.92 9.95 9.50
C LEU A 70 0.78 10.26 10.48
N HIS A 71 1.10 10.63 11.72
CA HIS A 71 0.12 11.04 12.72
C HIS A 71 -0.75 12.20 12.21
N GLN A 72 -0.14 13.26 11.66
CA GLN A 72 -0.86 14.42 11.14
C GLN A 72 -1.82 14.05 9.99
N ASN A 73 -1.38 13.19 9.06
CA ASN A 73 -2.22 12.73 7.95
C ASN A 73 -3.43 11.92 8.47
N LEU A 74 -3.19 10.99 9.40
CA LEU A 74 -4.23 10.15 10.00
C LEU A 74 -5.17 10.88 10.97
N THR A 75 -4.78 12.06 11.47
CA THR A 75 -5.66 12.94 12.27
C THR A 75 -6.66 13.68 11.39
N ARG A 76 -6.31 13.97 10.13
CA ARG A 76 -7.19 14.71 9.21
C ARG A 76 -8.25 13.82 8.57
N GLN A 77 -7.87 12.60 8.23
CA GLN A 77 -8.71 11.67 7.48
C GLN A 77 -8.32 10.23 7.85
N ALA A 78 -9.29 9.32 7.88
CA ALA A 78 -9.03 7.91 8.11
C ALA A 78 -8.64 7.23 6.79
N PHE A 79 -7.64 6.35 6.87
CA PHE A 79 -7.10 5.62 5.72
C PHE A 79 -6.97 4.13 6.03
N VAL A 80 -6.91 3.32 5.00
CA VAL A 80 -6.35 1.97 5.07
C VAL A 80 -4.83 2.09 4.98
N VAL A 81 -4.13 1.61 6.02
CA VAL A 81 -2.66 1.56 6.07
C VAL A 81 -2.18 0.12 5.95
N GLN A 82 -0.91 -0.05 5.58
CA GLN A 82 -0.31 -1.35 5.36
C GLN A 82 0.81 -1.62 6.37
N ALA A 83 0.81 -2.80 7.00
CA ALA A 83 1.99 -3.37 7.64
C ALA A 83 2.56 -4.43 6.71
N ARG A 84 3.83 -4.29 6.31
CA ARG A 84 4.49 -5.10 5.28
C ARG A 84 5.67 -5.85 5.88
N TYR A 85 5.78 -7.15 5.59
CA TYR A 85 6.82 -8.02 6.13
C TYR A 85 7.44 -8.83 5.01
N ASP A 86 8.77 -8.85 4.96
CA ASP A 86 9.48 -9.73 4.04
C ASP A 86 9.34 -11.19 4.49
N VAL A 87 8.97 -12.04 3.54
CA VAL A 87 8.80 -13.48 3.74
C VAL A 87 9.58 -14.24 2.67
N LEU A 88 9.95 -15.48 2.97
CA LEU A 88 10.75 -16.34 2.10
C LEU A 88 9.97 -17.61 1.77
N LYS A 89 9.92 -17.98 0.47
CA LYS A 89 9.20 -19.18 -0.04
C LYS A 89 9.54 -20.42 0.79
N ASP A 90 10.83 -20.66 1.00
CA ASP A 90 11.33 -21.89 1.63
C ASP A 90 11.19 -21.92 3.17
N ARG A 91 10.96 -20.75 3.80
CA ARG A 91 10.93 -20.62 5.27
C ARG A 91 9.52 -20.46 5.82
N ASP A 92 8.73 -19.61 5.17
CA ASP A 92 7.49 -19.07 5.76
C ASP A 92 6.21 -19.67 5.17
N PHE A 93 6.30 -20.35 4.03
CA PHE A 93 5.15 -20.98 3.35
C PHE A 93 5.16 -22.49 3.59
N GLY A 94 4.03 -23.04 4.02
CA GLY A 94 3.91 -24.47 4.27
C GLY A 94 2.70 -24.83 5.14
N SER A 95 2.34 -26.11 5.17
CA SER A 95 1.29 -26.61 6.04
C SER A 95 1.83 -26.87 7.45
N GLU A 96 1.02 -26.59 8.49
CA GLU A 96 1.30 -27.05 9.86
C GLU A 96 1.58 -28.56 9.88
N PRO A 97 2.45 -29.06 10.79
CA PRO A 97 3.08 -28.39 11.94
C PRO A 97 4.57 -28.06 11.73
N THR A 98 5.07 -28.06 10.50
CA THR A 98 6.52 -28.08 10.22
C THR A 98 7.23 -26.73 10.38
N GLN A 99 6.50 -25.63 10.49
CA GLN A 99 7.07 -24.27 10.48
C GLN A 99 6.62 -23.44 11.69
N PRO A 100 7.55 -22.72 12.36
CA PRO A 100 7.18 -21.79 13.41
C PRO A 100 6.39 -20.61 12.81
N PRO A 101 5.37 -20.09 13.52
CA PRO A 101 4.58 -18.97 13.03
C PRO A 101 5.44 -17.70 12.94
N LEU A 102 5.19 -16.88 11.92
CA LEU A 102 5.80 -15.57 11.81
C LEU A 102 5.21 -14.66 12.90
N ASP A 103 6.01 -14.34 13.92
CA ASP A 103 5.64 -13.35 14.92
C ASP A 103 5.75 -11.94 14.33
N THR A 104 4.61 -11.38 13.93
CA THR A 104 4.49 -10.05 13.32
C THR A 104 4.70 -8.89 14.30
N ASN A 105 4.68 -9.14 15.61
CA ASN A 105 5.05 -8.14 16.61
C ASN A 105 6.56 -8.14 16.84
N ALA A 106 7.20 -9.31 16.88
CA ALA A 106 8.65 -9.39 17.02
C ALA A 106 9.38 -9.02 15.73
N THR A 107 8.86 -9.38 14.56
CA THR A 107 9.54 -9.17 13.27
C THR A 107 9.49 -7.69 12.86
N PRO A 108 10.62 -7.06 12.50
CA PRO A 108 10.61 -5.73 11.90
C PRO A 108 9.89 -5.75 10.55
N GLY A 109 9.01 -4.78 10.33
CA GLY A 109 8.30 -4.57 9.08
C GLY A 109 8.32 -3.12 8.63
N ILE A 110 7.51 -2.82 7.62
CA ILE A 110 7.33 -1.47 7.07
C ILE A 110 5.89 -1.05 7.31
N LEU A 111 5.70 0.09 7.98
CA LEU A 111 4.40 0.75 8.05
C LEU A 111 4.30 1.72 6.87
N ARG A 112 3.37 1.46 5.96
CA ARG A 112 3.17 2.25 4.74
C ARG A 112 1.80 2.92 4.72
N TRP A 113 1.82 4.22 4.45
CA TRP A 113 0.65 5.03 4.14
C TRP A 113 0.83 5.66 2.75
N THR A 114 -0.25 5.67 1.97
CA THR A 114 -0.30 6.28 0.63
C THR A 114 -1.55 7.15 0.55
N ASP A 115 -1.37 8.39 0.10
CA ASP A 115 -2.47 9.34 -0.08
C ASP A 115 -3.27 9.07 -1.37
N PHE A 116 -4.42 9.72 -1.48
CA PHE A 116 -5.20 9.73 -2.71
C PHE A 116 -4.45 10.48 -3.82
N PRO A 117 -4.32 9.93 -5.04
CA PRO A 117 -3.57 10.59 -6.09
C PRO A 117 -4.17 11.93 -6.53
N ASP A 118 -3.28 12.86 -6.87
CA ASP A 118 -3.68 14.16 -7.40
C ASP A 118 -4.39 14.01 -8.74
N PRO A 119 -5.27 14.97 -9.11
CA PRO A 119 -5.82 15.01 -10.45
C PRO A 119 -4.71 15.10 -11.52
N PRO A 120 -4.88 14.48 -12.69
CA PRO A 120 -3.91 14.58 -13.77
C PRO A 120 -3.86 16.01 -14.31
N HIS A 121 -2.73 16.70 -14.11
CA HIS A 121 -2.49 18.05 -14.63
C HIS A 121 -1.79 18.01 -16.00
N GLY A 122 -2.51 17.60 -17.05
CA GLY A 122 -2.01 17.59 -18.43
C GLY A 122 -1.09 16.40 -18.80
N LYS A 123 -0.72 15.54 -17.83
CA LYS A 123 0.01 14.28 -18.04
C LYS A 123 -0.80 13.10 -17.50
N PRO A 124 -1.81 12.58 -18.24
CA PRO A 124 -2.78 11.61 -17.72
C PRO A 124 -2.18 10.23 -17.43
N LEU A 125 -1.01 9.91 -17.99
CA LEU A 125 -0.30 8.64 -17.74
C LEU A 125 0.40 8.58 -16.38
N LEU A 126 0.65 9.74 -15.76
CA LEU A 126 1.36 9.82 -14.50
C LEU A 126 0.36 9.82 -13.35
N THR A 127 0.54 8.88 -12.44
CA THR A 127 -0.05 8.92 -11.10
C THR A 127 0.95 9.60 -10.18
N GLN A 128 0.50 10.57 -9.40
CA GLN A 128 1.35 11.24 -8.41
C GLN A 128 0.63 11.34 -7.08
N ARG A 129 1.32 11.03 -5.99
CA ARG A 129 0.73 10.98 -4.65
C ARG A 129 1.78 11.08 -3.58
N LYS A 130 1.34 11.50 -2.39
CA LYS A 130 2.18 11.51 -1.20
C LYS A 130 2.24 10.12 -0.58
N ILE A 131 3.42 9.75 -0.07
CA ILE A 131 3.64 8.49 0.64
C ILE A 131 4.48 8.70 1.91
N VAL A 132 4.23 7.87 2.91
CA VAL A 132 5.03 7.77 4.14
C VAL A 132 5.32 6.30 4.39
N GLU A 133 6.61 5.97 4.51
CA GLU A 133 7.08 4.63 4.83
C GLU A 133 8.00 4.68 6.03
N LEU A 134 7.63 3.94 7.07
CA LEU A 134 8.46 3.76 8.26
C LEU A 134 9.05 2.36 8.22
N TRP A 135 10.34 2.29 7.88
CA TRP A 135 11.09 1.06 7.72
C TRP A 135 11.58 0.51 9.06
N GLU A 136 11.77 -0.80 9.14
CA GLU A 136 12.32 -1.51 10.32
C GLU A 136 11.54 -1.25 11.63
N GLN A 137 10.22 -1.16 11.56
CA GLN A 137 9.35 -0.95 12.72
C GLN A 137 8.86 -2.29 13.27
N ARG A 138 8.92 -2.49 14.59
CA ARG A 138 8.34 -3.65 15.27
C ARG A 138 6.97 -3.33 15.86
N SER A 139 6.29 -4.36 16.35
CA SER A 139 4.99 -4.24 17.03
C SER A 139 3.91 -3.54 16.20
N LEU A 140 4.01 -3.56 14.86
CA LEU A 140 3.07 -2.86 13.99
C LEU A 140 1.60 -3.27 14.22
N PRO A 141 1.25 -4.56 14.41
CA PRO A 141 -0.12 -4.95 14.72
C PRO A 141 -0.58 -4.31 16.04
N SER A 142 0.24 -4.40 17.09
CA SER A 142 -0.07 -3.80 18.40
C SER A 142 -0.22 -2.28 18.32
N ILE A 143 0.66 -1.58 17.59
CA ILE A 143 0.59 -0.13 17.37
C ILE A 143 -0.73 0.25 16.68
N LEU A 144 -1.11 -0.50 15.65
CA LEU A 144 -2.33 -0.22 14.88
C LEU A 144 -3.59 -0.51 15.71
N GLU A 145 -3.62 -1.62 16.45
CA GLU A 145 -4.72 -2.01 17.35
C GLU A 145 -4.89 -1.02 18.51
N ASP A 146 -3.79 -0.62 19.15
CA ASP A 146 -3.75 0.40 20.22
C ASP A 146 -4.32 1.75 19.78
N ASN A 147 -4.30 2.03 18.47
CA ASN A 147 -4.83 3.22 17.83
C ASN A 147 -6.15 2.94 17.06
N HIS A 148 -6.88 1.88 17.43
CA HIS A 148 -8.20 1.53 16.92
C HIS A 148 -8.27 1.28 15.41
N HIS A 149 -7.15 0.93 14.79
CA HIS A 149 -7.18 0.41 13.42
C HIS A 149 -7.64 -1.06 13.46
N ARG A 150 -8.47 -1.43 12.49
CA ARG A 150 -9.05 -2.78 12.39
C ARG A 150 -8.46 -3.51 11.21
N PHE A 151 -7.94 -4.71 11.42
CA PHE A 151 -7.48 -5.56 10.34
C PHE A 151 -8.61 -5.82 9.32
N LYS A 152 -8.26 -5.81 8.04
CA LYS A 152 -9.21 -5.99 6.92
C LYS A 152 -8.92 -7.21 6.07
N GLY A 153 -7.66 -7.60 5.98
CA GLY A 153 -7.24 -8.65 5.08
C GLY A 153 -5.76 -8.58 4.84
N GLU A 154 -5.30 -9.54 4.06
CA GLU A 154 -3.90 -9.71 3.75
C GLU A 154 -3.71 -10.33 2.38
N VAL A 155 -2.57 -10.03 1.77
CA VAL A 155 -2.11 -10.57 0.50
C VAL A 155 -0.63 -10.90 0.58
N ILE A 156 -0.20 -11.71 -0.37
CA ILE A 156 1.21 -11.94 -0.67
C ILE A 156 1.53 -11.16 -1.94
N GLU A 157 2.58 -10.36 -1.92
CA GLU A 157 3.07 -9.59 -3.06
C GLU A 157 4.42 -10.14 -3.48
N GLU A 158 4.50 -10.68 -4.68
CA GLU A 158 5.75 -11.07 -5.33
C GLU A 158 6.22 -9.90 -6.20
N THR A 159 7.50 -9.55 -6.09
CA THR A 159 8.04 -8.35 -6.74
C THR A 159 9.43 -8.60 -7.31
N TYR A 160 9.66 -8.17 -8.54
CA TYR A 160 10.98 -8.01 -9.15
C TYR A 160 11.30 -6.52 -9.28
N ARG A 161 12.40 -6.08 -8.66
CA ARG A 161 12.85 -4.67 -8.70
C ARG A 161 14.13 -4.50 -9.50
N PHE A 162 14.20 -3.37 -10.21
CA PHE A 162 15.37 -2.90 -10.93
C PHE A 162 15.53 -1.40 -10.68
N PHE A 163 16.75 -0.91 -10.75
CA PHE A 163 17.09 0.49 -10.49
C PHE A 163 17.99 1.02 -11.60
N ARG A 164 17.65 2.18 -12.14
CA ARG A 164 18.49 2.95 -13.06
C ARG A 164 18.46 4.41 -12.62
N ASP A 165 19.60 4.93 -12.20
CA ASP A 165 19.71 6.25 -11.57
C ASP A 165 18.71 6.38 -10.39
N GLU A 166 17.79 7.35 -10.45
CA GLU A 166 16.76 7.61 -9.43
C GLU A 166 15.40 6.95 -9.77
N VAL A 167 15.36 6.11 -10.82
CA VAL A 167 14.14 5.42 -11.27
C VAL A 167 14.12 3.99 -10.77
N GLU A 168 13.02 3.60 -10.14
CA GLU A 168 12.72 2.21 -9.77
C GLU A 168 11.72 1.62 -10.77
N PHE A 169 12.04 0.43 -11.27
CA PHE A 169 11.16 -0.42 -12.05
C PHE A 169 10.72 -1.57 -11.16
N CYS A 170 9.41 -1.74 -11.01
CA CYS A 170 8.83 -2.70 -10.09
C CYS A 170 7.78 -3.52 -10.84
N LEU A 171 8.08 -4.79 -11.14
CA LEU A 171 7.10 -5.76 -11.59
C LEU A 171 6.51 -6.44 -10.35
N CYS A 172 5.21 -6.30 -10.12
CA CYS A 172 4.55 -6.92 -8.98
C CYS A 172 3.33 -7.75 -9.38
N LYS A 173 3.12 -8.84 -8.63
CA LYS A 173 1.94 -9.68 -8.69
C LYS A 173 1.45 -9.94 -7.28
N GLN A 174 0.14 -9.84 -7.09
CA GLN A 174 -0.50 -10.05 -5.79
C GLN A 174 -1.26 -11.38 -5.79
N TYR A 175 -1.18 -12.07 -4.67
CA TYR A 175 -1.85 -13.33 -4.41
C TYR A 175 -2.66 -13.26 -3.12
N ILE A 176 -3.73 -14.03 -3.10
CA ILE A 176 -4.62 -14.23 -1.97
C ILE A 176 -4.70 -15.71 -1.63
N PHE A 177 -4.96 -15.99 -0.37
CA PHE A 177 -5.21 -17.35 0.12
C PHE A 177 -6.44 -17.44 1.02
N ASN A 178 -7.04 -16.31 1.35
CA ASN A 178 -8.34 -16.22 2.00
C ASN A 178 -9.41 -15.86 0.96
N ARG A 179 -10.63 -16.40 1.06
CA ARG A 179 -11.70 -16.20 0.05
C ARG A 179 -11.94 -14.71 -0.28
N ILE A 180 -11.99 -14.41 -1.59
CA ILE A 180 -12.19 -13.07 -2.22
C ILE A 180 -13.42 -12.31 -1.72
N GLN A 181 -14.44 -12.99 -1.16
CA GLN A 181 -15.64 -12.34 -0.61
C GLN A 181 -15.35 -11.33 0.52
N ARG A 182 -14.09 -11.22 0.97
CA ARG A 182 -13.58 -10.29 1.98
C ARG A 182 -12.71 -9.15 1.41
N PHE A 183 -12.43 -9.14 0.11
CA PHE A 183 -11.45 -8.24 -0.52
C PHE A 183 -12.09 -7.08 -1.30
N ALA A 184 -13.16 -6.49 -0.74
CA ALA A 184 -13.60 -5.16 -1.13
C ALA A 184 -13.03 -4.18 -0.09
N PRO A 185 -12.00 -3.37 -0.40
CA PRO A 185 -11.47 -2.36 0.53
C PRO A 185 -12.54 -1.38 1.01
N LEU A 186 -13.62 -1.25 0.23
CA LEU A 186 -14.64 -0.22 0.36
C LEU A 186 -16.01 -0.70 0.87
N GLU A 187 -16.29 -2.02 0.92
CA GLU A 187 -17.60 -2.51 1.39
C GLU A 187 -17.53 -3.07 2.81
N GLN A 188 -18.21 -2.38 3.73
CA GLN A 188 -18.49 -2.85 5.08
C GLN A 188 -19.44 -4.04 5.02
N ARG A 189 -18.92 -5.26 5.19
CA ARG A 189 -19.68 -6.30 5.88
C ARG A 189 -19.22 -6.34 7.33
N GLU A 190 -20.01 -5.69 8.19
CA GLU A 190 -19.93 -5.92 9.64
C GLU A 190 -20.24 -7.39 9.89
N GLY A 191 -19.29 -8.16 10.45
CA GLY A 191 -19.60 -9.53 10.86
C GLY A 191 -18.42 -10.47 11.10
N PHE A 192 -17.24 -10.24 10.54
CA PHE A 192 -16.09 -11.13 10.78
C PHE A 192 -14.84 -10.33 11.11
N LEU A 193 -14.49 -10.31 12.40
CA LEU A 193 -13.14 -9.97 12.85
C LEU A 193 -12.22 -11.11 12.39
N SER A 194 -11.67 -11.01 11.19
CA SER A 194 -10.53 -11.86 10.82
C SER A 194 -9.31 -11.33 11.54
N LEU A 195 -8.57 -12.21 12.22
CA LEU A 195 -7.21 -11.93 12.64
C LEU A 195 -6.26 -12.21 11.45
N PRO A 196 -5.06 -11.60 11.40
CA PRO A 196 -4.03 -12.03 10.47
C PRO A 196 -3.73 -13.52 10.62
N ALA A 197 -3.49 -14.23 9.52
CA ALA A 197 -3.15 -15.64 9.55
C ALA A 197 -1.86 -15.90 10.35
N THR A 198 -1.86 -16.90 11.22
CA THR A 198 -0.67 -17.25 12.01
C THR A 198 0.37 -17.98 11.14
N HIS A 199 -0.09 -18.75 10.16
CA HIS A 199 0.72 -19.49 9.20
C HIS A 199 0.32 -19.13 7.77
N LEU A 200 1.30 -19.05 6.86
CA LEU A 200 1.03 -18.91 5.44
C LEU A 200 0.87 -20.31 4.83
N PRO A 201 -0.10 -20.50 3.92
CA PRO A 201 -0.28 -21.80 3.28
C PRO A 201 0.87 -22.09 2.31
N ALA A 202 0.87 -23.29 1.71
CA ALA A 202 1.85 -23.62 0.68
C ALA A 202 1.78 -22.63 -0.49
N TRP A 203 2.94 -22.28 -1.06
CA TRP A 203 3.04 -21.33 -2.18
C TRP A 203 2.13 -21.70 -3.35
N ASP A 204 2.10 -22.97 -3.72
CA ASP A 204 1.31 -23.46 -4.87
C ASP A 204 -0.22 -23.41 -4.63
N SER A 205 -0.67 -23.15 -3.40
CA SER A 205 -2.09 -22.97 -3.07
C SER A 205 -2.57 -21.52 -3.19
N LEU A 206 -1.65 -20.57 -3.40
CA LEU A 206 -1.96 -19.17 -3.56
C LEU A 206 -2.71 -18.93 -4.87
N THR A 207 -3.72 -18.05 -4.84
CA THR A 207 -4.49 -17.67 -6.03
C THR A 207 -4.13 -16.23 -6.42
N PRO A 208 -3.75 -15.95 -7.68
CA PRO A 208 -3.54 -14.58 -8.15
C PRO A 208 -4.79 -13.70 -7.96
N VAL A 209 -4.57 -12.43 -7.60
CA VAL A 209 -5.65 -11.44 -7.47
C VAL A 209 -6.21 -11.06 -8.84
N ASP A 210 -5.35 -10.89 -9.84
CA ASP A 210 -5.78 -10.74 -11.23
C ASP A 210 -6.09 -12.13 -11.82
N VAL A 211 -7.34 -12.35 -12.21
CA VAL A 211 -7.80 -13.60 -12.83
C VAL A 211 -7.09 -13.87 -14.16
N GLN A 212 -6.60 -12.82 -14.85
CA GLN A 212 -5.79 -12.95 -16.06
C GLN A 212 -4.33 -13.29 -15.75
N GLY A 213 -3.93 -13.30 -14.48
CA GLY A 213 -2.57 -13.66 -14.07
C GLY A 213 -1.51 -12.64 -14.51
N ARG A 214 -1.90 -11.41 -14.83
CA ARG A 214 -0.96 -10.38 -15.30
C ARG A 214 -0.09 -9.84 -14.17
N TRP A 215 1.08 -9.36 -14.56
CA TRP A 215 2.00 -8.59 -13.75
C TRP A 215 1.75 -7.09 -13.95
N ILE A 216 1.88 -6.32 -12.88
CA ILE A 216 1.79 -4.87 -12.93
C ILE A 216 3.21 -4.33 -12.95
N LEU A 217 3.59 -3.67 -14.04
CA LEU A 217 4.83 -2.90 -14.11
C LEU A 217 4.56 -1.47 -13.63
N GLN A 218 5.23 -1.07 -12.56
CA GLN A 218 5.28 0.31 -12.10
C GLN A 218 6.68 0.86 -12.31
N VAL A 219 6.78 1.97 -13.04
CA VAL A 219 8.03 2.74 -13.19
C VAL A 219 7.85 4.03 -12.42
N LYS A 220 8.67 4.23 -11.39
CA LYS A 220 8.44 5.27 -10.39
C LYS A 220 9.71 6.01 -10.00
N THR A 221 9.51 7.25 -9.59
CA THR A 221 10.53 8.11 -8.99
C THR A 221 9.99 8.67 -7.68
N HIS A 222 10.90 8.97 -6.77
CA HIS A 222 10.57 9.50 -5.45
C HIS A 222 11.20 10.88 -5.25
N VAL A 223 10.37 11.86 -4.93
CA VAL A 223 10.81 13.20 -4.55
C VAL A 223 10.74 13.30 -3.02
N LEU A 224 11.85 13.64 -2.38
CA LEU A 224 11.94 13.64 -0.91
C LEU A 224 11.00 14.67 -0.29
N GLN A 225 10.85 15.82 -0.92
CA GLN A 225 10.06 16.96 -0.43
C GLN A 225 8.92 17.30 -1.40
N ASP A 226 7.68 17.19 -0.92
CA ASP A 226 6.47 17.46 -1.70
C ASP A 226 6.22 18.96 -1.96
N ASN A 227 6.90 19.84 -1.22
CA ASN A 227 6.80 21.29 -1.38
C ASN A 227 7.75 21.87 -2.45
N LYS A 228 8.41 21.02 -3.24
CA LYS A 228 9.32 21.43 -4.31
C LYS A 228 8.76 21.09 -5.70
N PRO A 229 7.93 21.98 -6.28
CA PRO A 229 7.25 21.71 -7.55
C PRO A 229 8.22 21.51 -8.72
N ASP A 230 9.40 22.14 -8.70
CA ASP A 230 10.41 21.98 -9.75
C ASP A 230 11.04 20.57 -9.74
N GLU A 231 11.27 19.99 -8.56
CA GLU A 231 11.75 18.61 -8.44
C GLU A 231 10.69 17.61 -8.91
N ILE A 232 9.41 17.86 -8.60
CA ILE A 232 8.29 17.06 -9.11
C ILE A 232 8.21 17.14 -10.63
N ARG A 233 8.33 18.34 -11.22
CA ARG A 233 8.32 18.50 -12.68
C ARG A 233 9.47 17.74 -13.33
N LYS A 234 10.68 17.84 -12.78
CA LYS A 234 11.85 17.07 -13.25
C LYS A 234 11.59 15.56 -13.19
N ALA A 235 11.03 15.06 -12.10
CA ALA A 235 10.67 13.65 -11.94
C ALA A 235 9.64 13.19 -12.99
N GLN A 236 8.63 14.02 -13.27
CA GLN A 236 7.68 13.74 -14.35
C GLN A 236 8.34 13.73 -15.73
N ASP A 237 9.25 14.66 -16.01
CA ASP A 237 9.92 14.75 -17.32
C ASP A 237 10.85 13.55 -17.55
N VAL A 238 11.55 13.08 -16.51
CA VAL A 238 12.34 11.84 -16.54
C VAL A 238 11.46 10.64 -16.91
N LEU A 239 10.31 10.48 -16.25
CA LEU A 239 9.41 9.37 -16.53
C LEU A 239 8.80 9.45 -17.95
N MET A 240 8.48 10.65 -18.44
CA MET A 240 7.97 10.81 -19.81
C MET A 240 9.04 10.54 -20.87
N ALA A 241 10.30 10.92 -20.62
CA ALA A 241 11.41 10.57 -21.50
C ALA A 241 11.61 9.05 -21.55
N LEU A 242 11.58 8.39 -20.39
CA LEU A 242 11.69 6.94 -20.29
C LEU A 242 10.51 6.21 -20.93
N ARG A 243 9.29 6.76 -20.82
CA ARG A 243 8.12 6.24 -21.55
C ARG A 243 8.34 6.23 -23.06
N ASN A 244 9.05 7.22 -23.60
CA ASN A 244 9.38 7.27 -25.03
C ASN A 244 10.50 6.28 -25.39
N GLU A 245 11.48 6.06 -24.52
CA GLU A 245 12.53 5.04 -24.69
C GLU A 245 11.95 3.62 -24.70
N LEU A 246 10.89 3.39 -23.91
CA LEU A 246 10.22 2.10 -23.75
C LEU A 246 8.98 1.93 -24.66
N ASP A 247 8.75 2.87 -25.57
CA ASP A 247 7.62 2.81 -26.50
C ASP A 247 7.76 1.57 -27.40
N GLY A 248 6.66 0.81 -27.53
CA GLY A 248 6.65 -0.47 -28.24
C GLY A 248 7.14 -1.67 -27.42
N VAL A 249 7.80 -1.46 -26.27
CA VAL A 249 8.16 -2.54 -25.34
C VAL A 249 7.08 -2.71 -24.26
N PHE A 250 6.66 -1.61 -23.65
CA PHE A 250 5.64 -1.61 -22.61
C PHE A 250 4.52 -0.62 -22.97
N ASP A 251 3.27 -1.08 -22.87
CA ASP A 251 2.09 -0.25 -23.10
C ASP A 251 1.68 0.45 -21.79
N PHE A 252 2.17 1.67 -21.58
CA PHE A 252 1.83 2.48 -20.40
C PHE A 252 0.43 3.07 -20.51
N ARG A 253 -0.42 2.80 -19.51
CA ARG A 253 -1.82 3.18 -19.51
C ARG A 253 -2.18 4.12 -18.36
N PRO A 254 -3.13 5.05 -18.56
CA PRO A 254 -3.68 5.82 -17.46
C PRO A 254 -4.51 4.89 -16.56
N ILE A 255 -4.30 4.98 -15.25
CA ILE A 255 -5.10 4.25 -14.26
C ILE A 255 -6.00 5.27 -13.56
N ASP A 256 -7.30 4.94 -13.40
CA ASP A 256 -8.20 5.79 -12.62
C ASP A 256 -7.65 5.90 -11.20
N ARG A 257 -7.37 7.13 -10.76
CA ARG A 257 -6.86 7.43 -9.42
C ARG A 257 -7.72 6.84 -8.29
N LYS A 258 -9.02 6.60 -8.52
CA LYS A 258 -9.92 5.95 -7.55
C LYS A 258 -9.49 4.53 -7.20
N VAL A 259 -8.78 3.84 -8.09
CA VAL A 259 -8.19 2.52 -7.81
C VAL A 259 -7.18 2.58 -6.66
N TYR A 260 -6.53 3.73 -6.49
CA TYR A 260 -5.54 3.98 -5.43
C TYR A 260 -6.14 4.69 -4.21
N ASP A 261 -7.46 4.86 -4.13
CA ASP A 261 -8.10 5.53 -3.00
C ASP A 261 -8.10 4.65 -1.75
N THR A 262 -7.25 5.00 -0.80
CA THR A 262 -7.12 4.33 0.49
C THR A 262 -7.98 4.99 1.58
N ARG A 263 -8.72 6.07 1.27
CA ARG A 263 -9.53 6.78 2.26
C ARG A 263 -10.71 5.94 2.72
N VAL A 264 -10.96 5.97 4.02
CA VAL A 264 -12.14 5.35 4.62
C VAL A 264 -13.29 6.36 4.54
N ALA A 265 -14.40 5.95 3.92
CA ALA A 265 -15.60 6.79 3.86
C ALA A 265 -16.05 7.17 5.29
N MET A 266 -16.17 8.48 5.55
CA MET A 266 -16.76 8.95 6.80
C MET A 266 -18.22 8.49 6.86
N ARG A 267 -18.59 7.77 7.93
CA ARG A 267 -20.01 7.56 8.23
C ARG A 267 -20.61 8.93 8.47
N GLN A 268 -21.50 9.37 7.58
CA GLN A 268 -22.37 10.49 7.87
C GLN A 268 -23.12 10.13 9.15
N GLN A 269 -22.92 10.90 10.23
CA GLN A 269 -23.78 10.77 11.39
C GLN A 269 -25.19 11.01 10.90
N ALA A 270 -26.10 10.05 11.13
CA ALA A 270 -27.51 10.30 10.96
C ALA A 270 -27.82 11.58 11.75
N VAL A 271 -28.29 12.61 11.06
CA VAL A 271 -28.67 13.87 11.69
C VAL A 271 -29.70 13.50 12.75
N HIS A 272 -29.32 13.56 14.02
CA HIS A 272 -30.29 13.47 15.11
C HIS A 272 -31.19 14.69 14.95
N THR A 273 -32.38 14.49 14.38
CA THR A 273 -33.43 15.48 14.37
C THR A 273 -33.67 15.91 15.81
N LEU A 274 -33.30 17.14 16.13
CA LEU A 274 -33.60 17.75 17.42
C LEU A 274 -35.10 17.63 17.67
N PRO A 275 -35.56 17.16 18.85
CA PRO A 275 -36.98 17.11 19.14
C PRO A 275 -37.52 18.55 19.20
N GLN A 276 -38.23 18.97 18.16
CA GLN A 276 -39.01 20.20 18.19
C GLN A 276 -40.14 20.02 19.21
N LYS A 277 -39.94 20.52 20.44
CA LYS A 277 -41.04 20.74 21.37
C LYS A 277 -41.89 21.89 20.83
N VAL A 278 -42.97 21.57 20.13
CA VAL A 278 -44.03 22.53 19.82
C VAL A 278 -44.91 22.67 21.05
N THR A 279 -44.77 23.79 21.76
CA THR A 279 -45.72 24.17 22.82
C THR A 279 -46.95 24.77 22.14
N VAL A 280 -48.00 23.97 21.98
CA VAL A 280 -49.31 24.47 21.53
C VAL A 280 -49.95 25.21 22.72
N GLY A 281 -50.05 26.54 22.62
CA GLY A 281 -50.80 27.35 23.57
C GLY A 281 -52.28 26.95 23.58
N LYS A 282 -52.86 26.76 24.77
CA LYS A 282 -54.30 26.57 24.96
C LYS A 282 -54.99 27.94 24.96
N ASN A 283 -56.11 28.02 24.26
CA ASN A 283 -57.09 29.10 24.34
C ASN A 283 -57.61 29.32 25.76
#